data_AF-A0A4Y2F9C2-F1
#
_entry.id   AF-A0A4Y2F9C2-F1
#
_cell.length_a   1.000
_cell.length_b   1.000
_cell.length_c   1.000
_cell.angle_alpha   90.00
_cell.angle_beta   90.00
_cell.angle_gamma   90.00
#
_symmetry.space_group_name_H-M   'P 1'
#
loop_
_entity.id
_entity.type
_entity.pdbx_description
1 polymer ?
#
loop_
_entity_poly.entity_id
_entity_poly.type
_entity_poly.pdbx_seq_one_letter_code
_entity_poly.pdbx_strand_id
1 'polypeptide(L)'
;MSQAFGSVGLSWVKAHAGIPGNELADHYAKTAICEGEDLFVPAPYSYLKKYINKLIVTDWQRHWEGSHTGIRVREYVPTVDLKLLTHNRLLLFLVSGHGPFPSYLFRFKLLNSPNCVCGGLGTPDHFVFDCPFTLNFHMTLPTDNNKSFWFKSVLKNEGSCLGSNKFVKFLIVFAQS
;
A
#
# COMPACT_ATOMS: atom_id res chain seq x y z
N MET A 1 25.90 -26.54 -22.78
CA MET A 1 25.36 -25.22 -23.18
C MET A 1 25.27 -25.20 -24.69
N SER A 2 24.06 -25.25 -25.25
CA SER A 2 23.87 -25.18 -26.71
C SER A 2 23.94 -23.72 -27.15
N GLN A 3 24.99 -23.34 -27.88
CA GLN A 3 25.06 -22.04 -28.57
C GLN A 3 24.10 -22.10 -29.78
N ALA A 4 23.07 -21.25 -29.78
CA ALA A 4 22.25 -21.03 -30.96
C ALA A 4 23.02 -20.14 -31.94
N PHE A 5 23.23 -20.61 -33.17
CA PHE A 5 23.85 -19.84 -34.25
C PHE A 5 22.76 -19.19 -35.11
N GLY A 6 22.80 -17.86 -35.27
CA GLY A 6 21.93 -17.10 -36.18
C GLY A 6 20.96 -16.12 -35.51
N SER A 7 20.31 -15.28 -36.32
CA SER A 7 19.24 -14.36 -35.92
C SER A 7 17.86 -14.99 -36.13
N VAL A 8 17.00 -14.93 -35.10
CA VAL A 8 15.63 -15.46 -35.14
C VAL A 8 14.64 -14.31 -35.16
N GLY A 9 13.70 -14.34 -36.11
CA GLY A 9 12.56 -13.43 -36.16
C GLY A 9 11.31 -14.09 -35.58
N LEU A 10 10.56 -13.35 -34.76
CA LEU A 10 9.26 -13.79 -34.24
C LEU A 10 8.18 -12.87 -34.80
N SER A 11 7.13 -13.46 -35.37
CA SER A 11 5.98 -12.76 -35.93
C SER A 11 4.70 -13.39 -35.41
N TRP A 12 3.70 -12.56 -35.11
CA TRP A 12 2.37 -13.05 -34.76
C TRP A 12 1.57 -13.37 -36.02
N VAL A 13 0.86 -14.50 -36.01
CA VAL A 13 -0.08 -14.91 -37.06
C VAL A 13 -1.43 -15.25 -36.45
N LYS A 14 -2.49 -14.95 -37.20
CA LYS A 14 -3.87 -15.14 -36.75
C LYS A 14 -4.22 -16.64 -36.70
N ALA A 15 -4.82 -17.07 -35.60
CA ALA A 15 -5.38 -18.42 -35.49
C ALA A 15 -6.61 -18.62 -36.39
N HIS A 16 -6.85 -19.86 -36.82
CA HIS A 16 -8.01 -20.27 -37.63
C HIS A 16 -8.20 -19.46 -38.92
N ALA A 17 -7.09 -19.12 -39.58
CA ALA A 17 -7.08 -18.31 -40.79
C ALA A 17 -6.78 -19.11 -42.07
N GLY A 18 -6.79 -20.45 -42.03
CA GLY A 18 -6.44 -21.29 -43.18
C GLY A 18 -4.93 -21.42 -43.42
N ILE A 19 -4.09 -20.98 -42.49
CA ILE A 19 -2.62 -21.00 -42.65
C ILE A 19 -2.13 -22.41 -42.31
N PRO A 20 -1.65 -23.21 -43.30
CA PRO A 20 -1.44 -24.64 -43.09
C PRO A 20 -0.46 -24.97 -41.95
N GLY A 21 0.64 -24.23 -41.84
CA GLY A 21 1.63 -24.45 -40.78
C GLY A 21 1.11 -24.14 -39.38
N ASN A 22 0.31 -23.07 -39.23
CA ASN A 22 -0.28 -22.71 -37.94
C ASN A 22 -1.37 -23.70 -37.55
N GLU A 23 -2.20 -24.13 -38.50
CA GLU A 23 -3.25 -25.11 -38.26
C GLU A 23 -2.69 -26.49 -37.90
N LEU A 24 -1.60 -26.91 -38.56
CA LEU A 24 -0.92 -28.15 -38.23
C LEU A 24 -0.31 -28.11 -36.82
N ALA A 25 0.32 -26.98 -36.44
CA ALA A 25 0.83 -26.80 -35.08
C ALA A 25 -0.29 -26.85 -34.03
N ASP A 26 -1.43 -26.20 -34.30
CA ASP A 26 -2.62 -26.23 -33.44
C ASP A 26 -3.22 -27.63 -33.33
N HIS A 27 -3.30 -28.37 -34.45
CA HIS A 27 -3.77 -29.75 -34.50
C HIS A 27 -2.92 -30.63 -33.58
N TYR A 28 -1.59 -30.61 -33.74
CA TYR A 28 -0.71 -31.40 -32.89
C TYR A 28 -0.75 -30.97 -31.43
N ALA A 29 -0.83 -29.67 -31.13
CA ALA A 29 -1.00 -29.20 -29.76
C ALA A 29 -2.29 -29.73 -29.12
N LYS A 30 -3.39 -29.81 -29.87
CA LYS A 30 -4.66 -30.39 -29.41
C LYS A 30 -4.58 -31.90 -29.25
N THR A 31 -3.99 -32.61 -30.21
CA THR A 31 -3.77 -34.06 -30.12
C THR A 31 -2.93 -34.41 -28.89
N ALA A 32 -1.88 -33.63 -28.60
CA ALA A 32 -1.04 -33.83 -27.42
C ALA A 32 -1.80 -33.67 -26.08
N ILE A 33 -2.88 -32.88 -26.03
CA ILE A 33 -3.72 -32.77 -24.83
C ILE A 33 -4.53 -34.05 -24.58
N CYS A 34 -4.94 -34.77 -25.64
CA CYS A 34 -5.80 -35.95 -25.55
C CYS A 34 -5.02 -37.27 -25.51
N GLU A 35 -3.93 -37.36 -26.29
CA GLU A 35 -3.19 -38.59 -26.56
C GLU A 35 -1.72 -38.52 -26.10
N GLY A 36 -1.28 -37.35 -25.64
CA GLY A 36 0.09 -37.15 -25.17
C GLY A 36 0.37 -37.82 -23.83
N GLU A 37 1.64 -38.02 -23.53
CA GLU A 37 2.09 -38.45 -22.21
C GLU A 37 2.13 -37.26 -21.25
N ASP A 38 1.55 -37.45 -20.06
CA ASP A 38 1.62 -36.45 -18.99
C ASP A 38 3.05 -36.31 -18.48
N LEU A 39 3.69 -35.20 -18.82
CA LEU A 39 4.94 -34.79 -18.21
C LEU A 39 4.64 -34.17 -16.84
N PHE A 40 5.20 -34.77 -15.78
CA PHE A 40 5.16 -34.17 -14.46
C PHE A 40 6.04 -32.91 -14.43
N VAL A 41 5.43 -31.76 -14.76
CA VAL A 41 6.05 -30.46 -14.64
C VAL A 41 5.67 -29.89 -13.26
N PRO A 42 6.62 -29.75 -12.32
CA PRO A 42 6.30 -29.17 -11.03
C PRO A 42 5.88 -27.71 -11.19
N ALA A 43 5.01 -27.25 -10.28
CA ALA A 43 4.54 -25.87 -10.31
C ALA A 43 5.73 -24.90 -10.32
N PRO A 44 5.73 -23.89 -11.21
CA PRO A 44 6.78 -22.89 -11.24
C PRO A 44 6.90 -22.19 -9.89
N TYR A 45 8.13 -21.87 -9.48
CA TYR A 45 8.38 -21.12 -8.25
C TYR A 45 7.57 -19.81 -8.17
N SER A 46 7.40 -19.12 -9.30
CA SER A 46 6.58 -17.91 -9.41
C SER A 46 5.11 -18.15 -9.05
N TYR A 47 4.55 -19.31 -9.43
CA TYR A 47 3.20 -19.71 -9.06
C TYR A 47 3.09 -19.93 -7.56
N LEU A 48 3.98 -20.74 -6.98
CA LEU A 48 4.00 -21.03 -5.55
C LEU A 48 4.16 -19.75 -4.72
N LYS A 49 5.09 -18.87 -5.11
CA LYS A 49 5.28 -17.57 -4.47
C LYS A 49 4.02 -16.71 -4.51
N LYS A 50 3.35 -16.63 -5.67
CA LYS A 50 2.09 -15.88 -5.82
C LYS A 50 0.98 -16.47 -4.95
N TYR A 51 0.87 -17.79 -4.91
CA TYR A 51 -0.12 -18.51 -4.12
C TYR A 51 0.07 -18.26 -2.62
N ILE A 52 1.30 -18.44 -2.12
CA ILE A 52 1.64 -18.19 -0.72
C ILE A 52 1.38 -16.73 -0.33
N ASN A 53 1.79 -15.76 -1.16
CA ASN A 53 1.52 -14.35 -0.90
C ASN A 53 0.01 -14.05 -0.83
N LYS A 54 -0.81 -14.70 -1.66
CA LYS A 54 -2.26 -14.58 -1.60
C LYS A 54 -2.80 -15.06 -0.25
N LEU A 55 -2.36 -16.24 0.21
CA LEU A 55 -2.78 -16.79 1.50
C LEU A 55 -2.40 -15.86 2.66
N ILE A 56 -1.15 -15.37 2.68
CA ILE A 56 -0.65 -14.44 3.70
C ILE A 56 -1.52 -13.19 3.75
N VAL A 57 -1.77 -12.54 2.61
CA VAL A 57 -2.57 -11.31 2.55
C VAL A 57 -4.01 -11.57 3.01
N THR A 58 -4.61 -12.68 2.63
CA THR A 58 -5.97 -13.04 3.07
C THR A 58 -6.03 -13.26 4.59
N ASP A 59 -5.07 -13.96 5.16
CA ASP A 59 -5.05 -14.22 6.60
C ASP A 59 -4.78 -12.95 7.41
N TRP A 60 -3.86 -12.11 6.93
CA TRP A 60 -3.60 -10.79 7.51
C TRP A 60 -4.83 -9.88 7.44
N GLN A 61 -5.56 -9.90 6.33
CA GLN A 61 -6.79 -9.11 6.18
C GLN A 61 -7.84 -9.55 7.21
N ARG A 62 -8.00 -10.86 7.43
CA ARG A 62 -8.92 -11.39 8.45
C ARG A 62 -8.54 -10.91 9.85
N HIS A 63 -7.26 -11.00 10.22
CA HIS A 63 -6.76 -10.48 11.49
C HIS A 63 -6.95 -8.95 11.58
N TRP A 64 -6.71 -8.25 10.48
CA TRP A 64 -6.85 -6.81 10.41
C TRP A 64 -8.27 -6.36 10.67
N GLU A 65 -9.28 -7.03 10.11
CA GLU A 65 -10.70 -6.72 10.31
C GLU A 65 -11.18 -7.09 11.72
N GLY A 66 -10.73 -8.22 12.26
CA GLY A 66 -11.14 -8.71 13.58
C GLY A 66 -10.46 -8.03 14.78
N SER A 67 -9.38 -7.26 14.56
CA SER A 67 -8.65 -6.62 15.65
C SER A 67 -9.47 -5.51 16.33
N HIS A 68 -9.41 -5.42 17.67
CA HIS A 68 -9.92 -4.29 18.44
C HIS A 68 -8.90 -3.14 18.57
N THR A 69 -7.65 -3.37 18.17
CA THR A 69 -6.59 -2.36 18.14
C THR A 69 -6.42 -1.82 16.72
N GLY A 70 -5.95 -0.58 16.59
CA GLY A 70 -5.72 0.03 15.27
C GLY A 70 -6.98 0.50 14.56
N ILE A 71 -8.12 0.63 15.25
CA ILE A 71 -9.40 1.12 14.70
C ILE A 71 -9.21 2.41 13.89
N ARG A 72 -8.50 3.39 14.47
CA ARG A 72 -8.18 4.66 13.80
C ARG A 72 -7.45 4.45 12.47
N VAL A 73 -6.42 3.59 12.44
CA VAL A 73 -5.67 3.32 11.21
C VAL A 73 -6.57 2.68 10.15
N ARG A 74 -7.51 1.81 10.56
CA ARG A 74 -8.45 1.13 9.65
C ARG A 74 -9.38 2.10 8.91
N GLU A 75 -9.71 3.24 9.52
CA GLU A 75 -10.52 4.28 8.85
C GLU A 75 -9.82 4.85 7.60
N TYR A 76 -8.49 4.94 7.63
CA TYR A 76 -7.66 5.40 6.52
C TYR A 76 -7.14 4.26 5.64
N VAL A 77 -6.94 3.08 6.23
CA VAL A 77 -6.31 1.89 5.62
C VAL A 77 -7.16 0.65 5.90
N PRO A 78 -8.32 0.50 5.23
CA PRO A 78 -9.26 -0.58 5.51
C PRO A 78 -8.74 -1.95 5.06
N THR A 79 -7.84 -1.96 4.08
CA THR A 79 -7.24 -3.17 3.52
C THR A 79 -5.75 -3.21 3.81
N VAL A 80 -5.22 -4.38 4.17
CA VAL A 80 -3.79 -4.60 4.40
C VAL A 80 -3.01 -4.19 3.15
N ASP A 81 -2.07 -3.27 3.35
CA ASP A 81 -1.15 -2.81 2.32
C ASP A 81 0.28 -3.03 2.78
N LEU A 82 0.93 -4.05 2.20
CA LEU A 82 2.31 -4.42 2.50
C LEU A 82 3.33 -3.35 2.07
N LYS A 83 2.93 -2.41 1.20
CA LYS A 83 3.80 -1.31 0.73
C LYS A 83 3.60 -0.04 1.54
N LEU A 84 2.48 0.13 2.24
CA LEU A 84 2.19 1.38 2.94
C LEU A 84 3.26 1.72 3.99
N LEU A 85 3.77 0.72 4.70
CA LEU A 85 4.80 0.89 5.73
C LEU A 85 6.13 1.45 5.18
N THR A 86 6.40 1.23 3.89
CA THR A 86 7.66 1.66 3.25
C THR A 86 7.57 3.04 2.61
N HIS A 87 6.38 3.66 2.53
CA HIS A 87 6.22 4.94 1.85
C HIS A 87 6.67 6.12 2.71
N ASN A 88 6.13 6.26 3.93
CA ASN A 88 6.38 7.44 4.72
C ASN A 88 6.04 7.26 6.21
N ARG A 89 7.07 7.29 7.06
CA ARG A 89 6.93 7.20 8.53
C ARG A 89 6.07 8.32 9.12
N LEU A 90 6.10 9.52 8.56
CA LEU A 90 5.39 10.68 9.10
C LEU A 90 3.88 10.59 8.85
N LEU A 91 3.47 10.02 7.71
CA LEU A 91 2.07 9.74 7.44
C LEU A 91 1.52 8.61 8.34
N LEU A 92 2.36 7.62 8.67
CA LEU A 92 1.99 6.58 9.64
C LEU A 92 1.70 7.19 11.01
N PHE A 93 2.46 8.20 11.44
CA PHE A 93 2.18 8.90 12.70
C PHE A 93 0.83 9.61 12.68
N LEU A 94 0.50 10.27 11.56
CA LEU A 94 -0.77 10.96 11.39
C LEU A 94 -1.98 10.00 11.51
N VAL A 95 -1.97 8.91 10.74
CA VAL A 95 -3.12 7.98 10.69
C VAL A 95 -3.21 7.11 11.94
N SER A 96 -2.08 6.76 12.54
CA SER A 96 -2.10 5.95 13.77
C SER A 96 -2.43 6.80 15.00
N GLY A 97 -2.11 8.09 14.98
CA GLY A 97 -2.12 8.93 16.18
C GLY A 97 -0.95 8.65 17.12
N HIS A 98 -0.04 7.76 16.74
CA HIS A 98 1.19 7.51 17.45
C HIS A 98 2.27 8.45 16.93
N GLY A 99 3.11 9.00 17.81
CA GLY A 99 4.22 9.84 17.38
C GLY A 99 4.48 11.00 18.32
N PRO A 100 5.16 12.05 17.85
CA PRO A 100 5.58 13.19 18.66
C PRO A 100 4.41 14.19 18.88
N PHE A 101 3.23 13.68 19.22
CA PHE A 101 2.05 14.51 19.49
C PHE A 101 1.84 14.65 21.01
N PRO A 102 1.54 15.84 21.54
CA PRO A 102 1.38 16.03 22.98
C PRO A 102 0.38 15.08 23.63
N SER A 103 -0.77 14.84 22.98
CA SER A 103 -1.77 13.87 23.45
C SER A 103 -1.23 12.44 23.58
N TYR A 104 -0.39 12.02 22.64
CA TYR A 104 0.26 10.71 22.65
C TYR A 104 1.36 10.64 23.72
N LEU A 105 2.25 11.63 23.76
CA LEU A 105 3.37 11.67 24.71
C LEU A 105 2.89 11.79 26.16
N PHE A 106 1.81 12.52 26.41
CA PHE A 106 1.14 12.58 27.72
C PHE A 106 0.61 11.22 28.18
N ARG A 107 0.02 10.43 27.27
CA ARG A 107 -0.43 9.06 27.58
C ARG A 107 0.73 8.18 28.06
N PHE A 108 1.93 8.39 27.51
CA PHE A 108 3.16 7.70 27.90
C PHE A 108 3.93 8.38 29.05
N LYS A 109 3.35 9.40 29.69
CA LYS A 109 3.95 10.14 30.81
C LYS A 109 5.29 10.81 30.48
N LEU A 110 5.50 11.13 29.20
CA LEU A 110 6.66 11.88 28.72
C LEU A 110 6.44 13.39 28.74
N LEU A 111 5.18 13.83 28.71
CA LEU A 111 4.77 15.22 28.89
C LEU A 111 3.77 15.34 30.04
N ASN A 112 3.72 16.52 30.65
CA ASN A 112 2.81 16.84 31.75
C ASN A 112 1.43 17.32 31.27
N SER A 113 1.28 17.62 29.98
CA SER A 113 0.03 18.10 29.39
C SER A 113 -0.22 17.44 28.02
N PRO A 114 -1.47 17.07 27.70
CA PRO A 114 -1.83 16.57 26.37
C PRO A 114 -2.09 17.69 25.35
N ASN A 115 -2.00 18.96 25.76
CA ASN A 115 -2.45 20.09 24.96
C ASN A 115 -1.34 20.65 24.07
N CYS A 116 -1.77 21.22 22.94
CA CYS A 116 -0.98 22.08 22.09
C CYS A 116 -0.77 23.45 22.75
N VAL A 117 0.29 24.15 22.35
CA VAL A 117 0.59 25.53 22.78
C VAL A 117 -0.53 26.54 22.45
N CYS A 118 -1.40 26.24 21.48
CA CYS A 118 -2.57 27.07 21.18
C CYS A 118 -3.75 26.85 22.15
N GLY A 119 -3.64 25.90 23.08
CA GLY A 119 -4.69 25.53 24.02
C GLY A 119 -5.59 24.37 23.56
N GLY A 120 -5.55 23.97 22.30
CA GLY A 120 -6.27 22.79 21.78
C GLY A 120 -5.65 21.47 22.23
N LEU A 121 -6.37 20.35 22.09
CA LEU A 121 -5.80 19.03 22.36
C LEU A 121 -4.74 18.69 21.30
N GLY A 122 -3.53 18.31 21.72
CA GLY A 122 -2.40 18.06 20.82
C GLY A 122 -2.51 16.73 20.09
N THR A 123 -3.58 16.50 19.33
CA THR A 123 -3.77 15.34 18.45
C THR A 123 -3.23 15.63 17.05
N PRO A 124 -2.88 14.58 16.28
CA PRO A 124 -2.55 14.77 14.87
C PRO A 124 -3.63 15.52 14.09
N ASP A 125 -4.90 15.23 14.35
CA ASP A 125 -6.04 15.86 13.67
C ASP A 125 -6.07 17.36 13.95
N HIS A 126 -5.90 17.76 15.22
CA HIS A 126 -5.83 19.17 15.58
C HIS A 126 -4.74 19.90 14.79
N PHE A 127 -3.53 19.34 14.69
CA PHE A 127 -2.47 19.99 13.95
C PHE A 127 -2.74 20.03 12.44
N VAL A 128 -3.39 19.02 11.86
CA VAL A 128 -3.65 18.95 10.41
C VAL A 128 -4.86 19.78 9.98
N PHE A 129 -5.85 19.97 10.85
CA PHE A 129 -7.14 20.55 10.45
C PHE A 129 -7.45 21.87 11.15
N ASP A 130 -6.96 22.10 12.38
CA ASP A 130 -7.52 23.15 13.26
C ASP A 130 -6.47 24.12 13.82
N CYS A 131 -5.21 23.71 13.98
CA CYS A 131 -4.25 24.47 14.77
C CYS A 131 -3.84 25.77 14.07
N PRO A 132 -3.95 26.94 14.74
CA PRO A 132 -3.61 28.23 14.14
C PRO A 132 -2.11 28.35 13.82
N PHE A 133 -1.24 27.59 14.49
CA PHE A 133 0.20 27.61 14.23
C PHE A 133 0.62 26.75 13.03
N THR A 134 -0.31 25.99 12.44
CA THR A 134 -0.02 25.09 11.32
C THR A 134 -0.89 25.37 10.09
N LEU A 135 -1.49 26.57 10.00
CA LEU A 135 -2.37 27.00 8.89
C LEU A 135 -1.80 26.70 7.51
N ASN A 136 -0.51 26.94 7.30
CA ASN A 136 0.18 26.71 6.01
C ASN A 136 0.26 25.23 5.60
N PHE A 137 -0.05 24.33 6.52
CA PHE A 137 0.02 22.88 6.33
C PHE A 137 -1.34 22.21 6.50
N HIS A 138 -2.41 22.99 6.66
CA HIS A 138 -3.74 22.44 6.81
C HIS A 138 -4.14 21.63 5.59
N MET A 139 -4.73 20.48 5.84
CA MET A 139 -5.35 19.66 4.80
C MET A 139 -6.87 19.77 4.91
N THR A 140 -7.57 19.45 3.84
CA THR A 140 -9.03 19.35 3.90
C THR A 140 -9.41 18.19 4.80
N LEU A 141 -10.23 18.46 5.82
CA LEU A 141 -10.79 17.43 6.68
C LEU A 141 -11.67 16.47 5.85
N PRO A 142 -11.37 15.16 5.78
CA PRO A 142 -12.22 14.21 5.09
C PRO A 142 -13.49 13.93 5.89
N THR A 143 -14.59 13.66 5.18
CA THR A 143 -15.77 13.03 5.79
C THR A 143 -15.44 11.59 6.19
N ASP A 144 -16.15 11.04 7.19
CA ASP A 144 -15.85 9.71 7.74
C ASP A 144 -15.81 8.61 6.66
N ASN A 145 -16.77 8.61 5.73
CA ASN A 145 -16.84 7.64 4.65
C ASN A 145 -15.70 7.78 3.61
N ASN A 146 -15.01 8.92 3.59
CA ASN A 146 -13.99 9.24 2.57
C ASN A 146 -12.56 9.23 3.10
N LYS A 147 -12.33 8.92 4.39
CA LYS A 147 -10.99 8.88 5.00
C LYS A 147 -9.98 8.03 4.21
N SER A 148 -10.39 6.85 3.75
CA SER A 148 -9.56 5.96 2.91
C SER A 148 -9.19 6.56 1.55
N PHE A 149 -10.15 7.18 0.85
CA PHE A 149 -9.89 7.82 -0.45
C PHE A 149 -9.02 9.06 -0.31
N TRP A 150 -9.31 9.88 0.71
CA TRP A 150 -8.51 11.04 1.06
C TRP A 150 -7.06 10.63 1.33
N PHE A 151 -6.84 9.60 2.14
CA PHE A 151 -5.49 9.15 2.46
C PHE A 151 -4.73 8.62 1.22
N LYS A 152 -5.40 7.88 0.35
CA LYS A 152 -4.84 7.47 -0.95
C LYS A 152 -4.49 8.67 -1.84
N SER A 153 -5.26 9.76 -1.78
CA SER A 153 -4.95 11.00 -2.50
C SER A 153 -3.70 11.67 -1.94
N VAL A 154 -3.58 11.77 -0.62
CA VAL A 154 -2.39 12.32 0.07
C VAL A 154 -1.13 11.53 -0.28
N LEU A 155 -1.22 10.19 -0.37
CA LEU A 155 -0.10 9.35 -0.76
C LEU A 155 0.34 9.53 -2.22
N LYS A 156 -0.59 9.83 -3.13
CA LYS A 156 -0.32 9.99 -4.56
C LYS A 156 0.20 11.38 -4.92
N ASN A 157 -0.16 12.40 -4.14
CA ASN A 157 0.24 13.77 -4.40
C ASN A 157 1.58 14.08 -3.71
N GLU A 158 2.66 14.11 -4.49
CA GLU A 158 4.00 14.42 -3.98
C GLU A 158 4.03 15.75 -3.21
N GLY A 159 3.32 16.79 -3.69
CA GLY A 159 3.23 18.09 -3.01
C GLY A 159 2.57 18.00 -1.63
N SER A 160 1.49 17.23 -1.51
CA SER A 160 0.82 16.97 -0.23
C SER A 160 1.67 16.12 0.72
N CYS A 161 2.43 15.16 0.18
CA CYS A 161 3.35 14.32 0.94
C CYS A 161 4.56 15.13 1.44
N LEU A 162 5.11 16.01 0.60
CA LEU A 162 6.17 16.98 0.96
C LEU A 162 5.69 17.99 2.01
N GLY A 163 4.46 18.50 1.87
CA GLY A 163 3.81 19.38 2.85
C GLY A 163 3.63 18.69 4.21
N SER A 164 3.10 17.46 4.20
CA SER A 164 2.97 16.61 5.39
C SER A 164 4.33 16.31 6.03
N ASN A 165 5.38 16.12 5.23
CA ASN A 165 6.73 15.87 5.73
C ASN A 165 7.35 17.08 6.42
N LYS A 166 7.18 18.28 5.82
CA LYS A 166 7.62 19.54 6.44
C LYS A 166 6.84 19.81 7.73
N PHE A 167 5.54 19.55 7.72
CA PHE A 167 4.64 19.70 8.85
C PHE A 167 4.99 18.79 10.03
N VAL A 168 5.16 17.48 9.84
CA VAL A 168 5.49 16.60 10.97
C VAL A 168 6.93 16.86 11.47
N LYS A 169 7.86 17.26 10.60
CA LYS A 169 9.18 17.78 11.04
C LYS A 169 9.05 19.03 11.90
N PHE A 170 8.16 19.96 11.53
CA PHE A 170 7.85 21.15 12.32
C PHE A 170 7.27 20.76 13.70
N LEU A 171 6.36 19.79 13.77
CA LEU A 171 5.83 19.29 15.04
C LEU A 171 6.87 18.62 15.93
N ILE A 172 7.86 17.92 15.35
CA ILE A 172 8.98 17.36 16.13
C ILE A 172 9.77 18.47 16.85
N VAL A 173 9.94 19.63 16.21
CA VAL A 173 10.66 20.77 16.78
C VAL A 173 9.84 21.49 17.84
N PHE A 174 8.53 21.66 17.61
CA PHE A 174 7.64 22.39 18.54
C PHE A 174 7.10 21.55 19.71
N ALA A 175 7.04 20.22 19.59
CA ALA A 175 6.58 19.35 20.68
C ALA A 175 7.68 19.05 21.72
N GLN A 176 8.92 19.51 21.49
CA GLN A 176 10.06 19.35 22.39
C GLN A 176 10.47 20.65 23.13
N SER A 177 9.80 21.77 22.84
CA SER A 177 10.02 23.08 23.48
C SER A 177 8.87 23.44 24.41
#